data_AF-A0A951WXF5-F1
#
_entry.id   AF-A0A951WXF5-F1
#
_cell.length_a   1.000
_cell.length_b   1.000
_cell.length_c   1.000
_cell.angle_alpha   90.00
_cell.angle_beta   90.00
_cell.angle_gamma   90.00
#
_symmetry.space_group_name_H-M   'P 1'
#
loop_
_entity.id
_entity.type
_entity.pdbx_description
1 polymer ?
#
loop_
_entity_poly.entity_id
_entity_poly.type
_entity_poly.pdbx_seq_one_letter_code
_entity_poly.pdbx_strand_id
1 'polypeptide(L)'
;MPRNGAVRTILADPDGSYWFGGEKGISRYSPEHSPPWIKMLEVSSLGASPRSDSWQVRANTPAIFNFSYGDLQTQPNKLSVLYRVGQDGQVTPWREAPNGPLEYEFGQIGEYTIEFMVRDQAFNYSQPATQLITVVPKPASINLPLLGEVEVRIFQLLVLFGSLAFFGFGYVSYEIILHRRRVSDAIQRGYNPYISGEPVRKEDMFFGRQDLLQRIVSTLHNNSIMIHGERRIGKTTLLYQLGNALRQVRDAEYWFVPVFIDLEGTSESRLFHLMMEEIAHTVSEMEALDESAHARLESLHCSSLQDREYTDREFSRDLRTVIQVLEAHGAEYIGDRQLRLILLMDEMDTLSQFNHIYQQQLRRIFMRDFAATVGAVVAGIEISKEWDRIESPWFNLFNEIAMQPFTRQDAVDLIVEPVRGYYMYEPDALEFILDNSDGRPYRLQQYALEAVTHMLKEKRRRITMVDVLAAHAQIQETFQETASSTATSGPAAEMHNITADLNVA
;
A
#
# COMPACT_ATOMS: atom_id res chain seq x y z
N MET A 1 -22.66 -84.44 46.32
CA MET A 1 -21.91 -85.49 45.56
C MET A 1 -21.71 -86.68 46.48
N PRO A 2 -22.16 -87.90 46.13
CA PRO A 2 -21.80 -89.08 46.90
C PRO A 2 -20.29 -89.32 46.74
N ARG A 3 -19.56 -89.39 47.86
CA ARG A 3 -18.13 -89.73 47.87
C ARG A 3 -17.95 -91.12 47.27
N ASN A 4 -17.30 -91.19 46.11
CA ASN A 4 -16.84 -92.45 45.53
C ASN A 4 -15.95 -93.16 46.57
N GLY A 5 -16.25 -94.43 46.85
CA GLY A 5 -15.37 -95.29 47.65
C GLY A 5 -14.04 -95.54 46.93
N ALA A 6 -13.09 -96.19 47.60
CA ALA A 6 -11.78 -96.46 47.02
C ALA A 6 -11.91 -97.20 45.67
N VAL A 7 -11.33 -96.62 44.62
CA VAL A 7 -11.26 -97.22 43.29
C VAL A 7 -10.32 -98.42 43.35
N ARG A 8 -10.79 -99.58 42.92
CA ARG A 8 -10.02 -100.85 42.95
C ARG A 8 -9.48 -101.23 41.58
N THR A 9 -10.16 -100.81 40.51
CA THR A 9 -9.73 -101.06 39.14
C THR A 9 -10.15 -99.93 38.21
N ILE A 10 -9.34 -99.69 37.18
CA ILE A 10 -9.58 -98.71 36.12
C ILE A 10 -9.38 -99.45 34.81
N LEU A 11 -10.37 -99.40 33.92
CA LEU A 11 -10.32 -100.03 32.60
C LEU A 11 -10.56 -98.96 31.53
N ALA A 12 -9.64 -98.84 30.58
CA ALA A 12 -9.82 -97.95 29.43
C ALA A 12 -10.59 -98.68 28.32
N ASP A 13 -11.62 -98.04 27.79
CA ASP A 13 -12.46 -98.51 26.69
C ASP A 13 -11.87 -98.03 25.35
N PRO A 14 -11.91 -98.80 24.24
CA PRO A 14 -11.46 -98.36 22.92
C PRO A 14 -12.04 -97.03 22.42
N ASP A 15 -13.20 -96.59 22.94
CA ASP A 15 -13.82 -95.31 22.61
C ASP A 15 -13.27 -94.10 23.40
N GLY A 16 -12.24 -94.32 24.24
CA GLY A 16 -11.59 -93.29 25.06
C GLY A 16 -12.23 -93.08 26.42
N SER A 17 -13.34 -93.76 26.73
CA SER A 17 -13.96 -93.74 28.06
C SER A 17 -13.14 -94.54 29.09
N TYR A 18 -13.24 -94.14 30.35
CA TYR A 18 -12.68 -94.87 31.49
C TYR A 18 -13.79 -95.45 32.34
N TRP A 19 -13.70 -96.74 32.62
CA TRP A 19 -14.54 -97.43 33.58
C TRP A 19 -13.80 -97.54 34.91
N PHE A 20 -14.41 -97.05 35.98
CA PHE A 20 -13.91 -97.12 37.35
C PHE A 20 -14.74 -98.14 38.13
N GLY A 21 -14.10 -99.22 38.57
CA GLY A 21 -14.71 -100.23 39.43
C GLY A 21 -14.26 -100.06 40.88
N GLY A 22 -15.22 -99.96 41.81
CA GLY A 22 -14.94 -99.83 43.24
C GLY A 22 -16.00 -100.52 44.11
N GLU A 23 -15.85 -100.42 45.43
CA GLU A 23 -16.69 -101.14 46.42
C GLU A 23 -18.19 -100.83 46.35
N LYS A 24 -18.58 -99.73 45.68
CA LYS A 24 -19.97 -99.30 45.54
C LYS A 24 -20.55 -99.47 44.12
N GLY A 25 -19.81 -100.10 43.21
CA GLY A 25 -20.26 -100.39 41.84
C GLY A 25 -19.28 -99.94 40.75
N ILE A 26 -19.78 -99.91 39.52
CA ILE A 26 -19.04 -99.53 38.31
C ILE A 26 -19.54 -98.17 37.85
N SER A 27 -18.63 -97.24 37.56
CA SER A 27 -18.94 -95.93 37.00
C SER A 27 -18.17 -95.69 35.70
N ARG A 28 -18.85 -95.13 34.70
CA ARG A 28 -18.24 -94.75 33.41
C ARG A 28 -17.94 -93.26 33.41
N TYR A 29 -16.74 -92.91 33.01
CA TYR A 29 -16.32 -91.54 32.72
C TYR A 29 -15.98 -91.45 31.25
N SER A 30 -16.67 -90.60 30.50
CA SER A 30 -16.31 -90.29 29.13
C SER A 30 -15.57 -88.94 29.14
N PRO A 31 -14.28 -88.88 28.78
CA PRO A 31 -13.59 -87.61 28.62
C PRO A 31 -14.31 -86.76 27.58
N GLU A 32 -14.57 -85.50 27.91
CA GLU A 32 -15.11 -84.53 26.97
C GLU A 32 -13.98 -83.88 26.19
N HIS A 33 -14.18 -83.66 24.90
CA HIS A 33 -13.20 -83.05 23.98
C HIS A 33 -13.71 -81.77 23.31
N SER A 34 -14.86 -81.24 23.75
CA SER A 34 -15.39 -79.97 23.25
C SER A 34 -14.46 -78.83 23.69
N PRO A 35 -13.83 -78.07 22.77
CA PRO A 35 -12.98 -76.98 23.18
C PRO A 35 -13.83 -75.80 23.68
N PRO A 36 -13.41 -75.11 24.76
CA PRO A 36 -14.01 -73.84 25.14
C PRO A 36 -13.78 -72.79 24.03
N TRP A 37 -14.53 -71.70 24.07
CA TRP A 37 -14.39 -70.59 23.12
C TRP A 37 -13.99 -69.28 23.80
N ILE A 38 -13.32 -68.42 23.05
CA ILE A 38 -12.96 -67.06 23.45
C ILE A 38 -13.20 -66.09 22.29
N LYS A 39 -13.67 -64.89 22.61
CA LYS A 39 -13.91 -63.80 21.67
C LYS A 39 -13.38 -62.49 22.25
N MET A 40 -12.48 -61.85 21.52
CA MET A 40 -11.99 -60.50 21.82
C MET A 40 -13.07 -59.47 21.51
N LEU A 41 -13.24 -58.50 22.41
CA LEU A 41 -14.23 -57.43 22.28
C LEU A 41 -13.56 -56.13 21.83
N GLU A 42 -12.92 -55.43 22.78
CA GLU A 42 -12.33 -54.11 22.55
C GLU A 42 -11.06 -53.94 23.40
N VAL A 43 -10.08 -53.21 22.86
CA VAL A 43 -8.90 -52.78 23.58
C VAL A 43 -9.07 -51.30 23.94
N SER A 44 -9.09 -50.99 25.23
CA SER A 44 -9.23 -49.61 25.73
C SER A 44 -7.92 -49.15 26.35
N SER A 45 -7.40 -47.99 25.92
CA SER A 45 -6.23 -47.33 26.54
C SER A 45 -6.30 -45.82 26.32
N LEU A 46 -5.58 -45.06 27.15
CA LEU A 46 -5.55 -43.60 27.06
C LEU A 46 -4.82 -43.16 25.78
N GLY A 47 -5.58 -42.75 24.76
CA GLY A 47 -5.06 -42.46 23.43
C GLY A 47 -4.95 -43.69 22.52
N ALA A 48 -5.72 -44.75 22.80
CA ALA A 48 -5.91 -45.85 21.87
C ALA A 48 -6.68 -45.41 20.63
N SER A 49 -6.25 -45.87 19.46
CA SER A 49 -7.01 -45.73 18.22
C SER A 49 -7.07 -47.08 17.51
N PRO A 50 -8.25 -47.50 17.02
CA PRO A 50 -8.33 -48.63 16.11
C PRO A 50 -7.60 -48.29 14.80
N ARG A 51 -6.86 -49.25 14.27
CA ARG A 51 -6.29 -49.27 12.92
C ARG A 51 -6.98 -50.40 12.15
N SER A 52 -6.81 -50.47 10.81
CA SER A 52 -7.55 -51.41 9.96
C SER A 52 -7.55 -52.86 10.47
N ASP A 53 -6.42 -53.33 11.01
CA ASP A 53 -6.23 -54.70 11.51
C ASP A 53 -5.44 -54.78 12.83
N SER A 54 -5.22 -53.64 13.51
CA SER A 54 -4.45 -53.57 14.76
C SER A 54 -4.96 -52.47 15.70
N TRP A 55 -4.58 -52.53 16.98
CA TRP A 55 -4.82 -51.43 17.92
C TRP A 55 -3.54 -50.66 18.14
N GLN A 56 -3.63 -49.32 18.07
CA GLN A 56 -2.53 -48.46 18.48
C GLN A 56 -2.67 -48.13 19.96
N VAL A 57 -1.64 -48.37 20.77
CA VAL A 57 -1.59 -48.01 22.19
C VAL A 57 -0.29 -47.25 22.48
N ARG A 58 -0.22 -46.54 23.61
CA ARG A 58 0.96 -45.77 23.99
C ARG A 58 1.86 -46.59 24.91
N ALA A 59 3.18 -46.47 24.73
CA ALA A 59 4.16 -47.08 25.61
C ALA A 59 3.99 -46.58 27.07
N ASN A 60 4.22 -47.46 28.03
CA ASN A 60 4.07 -47.21 29.47
C ASN A 60 2.68 -46.66 29.87
N THR A 61 1.64 -47.06 29.14
CA THR A 61 0.25 -46.74 29.43
C THR A 61 -0.53 -48.05 29.48
N PRO A 62 -1.33 -48.30 30.53
CA PRO A 62 -2.07 -49.56 30.65
C PRO A 62 -3.08 -49.71 29.50
N ALA A 63 -3.05 -50.86 28.86
CA ALA A 63 -4.03 -51.28 27.86
C ALA A 63 -4.94 -52.35 28.48
N ILE A 64 -6.24 -52.12 28.40
CA ILE A 64 -7.28 -52.98 28.95
C ILE A 64 -7.85 -53.81 27.81
N PHE A 65 -7.64 -55.12 27.89
CA PHE A 65 -8.13 -56.09 26.92
C PHE A 65 -9.43 -56.70 27.42
N ASN A 66 -10.54 -56.34 26.77
CA ASN A 66 -11.85 -56.91 27.06
C ASN A 66 -12.09 -58.15 26.20
N PHE A 67 -12.47 -59.24 26.83
CA PHE A 67 -12.77 -60.50 26.17
C PHE A 67 -13.95 -61.20 26.83
N SER A 68 -14.61 -62.08 26.07
CA SER A 68 -15.68 -62.95 26.54
C SER A 68 -15.32 -64.40 26.23
N TYR A 69 -15.65 -65.31 27.14
CA TYR A 69 -15.32 -66.72 26.99
C TYR A 69 -16.41 -67.59 27.61
N GLY A 70 -16.45 -68.85 27.19
CA GLY A 70 -17.42 -69.80 27.72
C GLY A 70 -17.21 -71.20 27.20
N ASP A 71 -18.02 -72.10 27.74
CA ASP A 71 -18.13 -73.48 27.32
C ASP A 71 -19.58 -73.94 27.55
N LEU A 72 -20.07 -74.89 26.75
CA LEU A 72 -21.44 -75.38 26.83
C LEU A 72 -21.66 -76.31 28.03
N GLN A 73 -20.60 -76.98 28.52
CA GLN A 73 -20.69 -77.99 29.57
C GLN A 73 -19.95 -77.60 30.86
N THR A 74 -18.88 -76.80 30.75
CA THR A 74 -18.13 -76.29 31.90
C THR A 74 -18.69 -74.96 32.41
N GLN A 75 -18.93 -74.87 33.73
CA GLN A 75 -19.35 -73.61 34.35
C GLN A 75 -18.24 -72.53 34.23
N PRO A 76 -18.58 -71.25 34.01
CA PRO A 76 -17.59 -70.19 33.78
C PRO A 76 -16.51 -70.04 34.87
N ASN A 77 -16.84 -70.34 36.12
CA ASN A 77 -15.91 -70.29 37.27
C ASN A 77 -14.88 -71.44 37.31
N LYS A 78 -14.99 -72.39 36.39
CA LYS A 78 -14.08 -73.53 36.22
C LYS A 78 -13.22 -73.42 34.96
N LEU A 79 -13.34 -72.33 34.23
CA LEU A 79 -12.53 -72.00 33.06
C LEU A 79 -11.40 -71.07 33.47
N SER A 80 -10.19 -71.34 32.99
CA SER A 80 -9.03 -70.47 33.15
C SER A 80 -8.71 -69.81 31.81
N VAL A 81 -8.62 -68.48 31.79
CA VAL A 81 -8.11 -67.75 30.62
C VAL A 81 -6.60 -67.66 30.73
N LEU A 82 -5.90 -68.02 29.66
CA LEU A 82 -4.46 -67.91 29.55
C LEU A 82 -4.13 -66.86 28.49
N TYR A 83 -3.08 -66.09 28.73
CA TYR A 83 -2.56 -65.12 27.78
C TYR A 83 -1.04 -65.25 27.61
N ARG A 84 -0.55 -64.81 26.45
CA ARG A 84 0.88 -64.61 26.20
C ARG A 84 1.10 -63.43 25.27
N VAL A 85 2.28 -62.83 25.37
CA VAL A 85 2.68 -61.68 24.57
C VAL A 85 3.91 -62.05 23.74
N GLY A 86 3.84 -61.75 22.45
CA GLY A 86 4.93 -61.91 21.49
C GLY A 86 5.41 -60.55 20.99
N GLN A 87 6.73 -60.42 20.82
CA GLN A 87 7.39 -59.28 20.21
C GLN A 87 8.60 -59.80 19.42
N ASP A 88 8.78 -59.35 18.18
CA ASP A 88 9.96 -59.67 17.35
C ASP A 88 10.33 -61.16 17.29
N GLY A 89 9.30 -62.04 17.23
CA GLY A 89 9.47 -63.49 17.19
C GLY A 89 9.77 -64.17 18.53
N GLN A 90 10.00 -63.42 19.61
CA GLN A 90 10.06 -63.95 20.96
C GLN A 90 8.67 -63.93 21.60
N VAL A 91 8.27 -65.05 22.22
CA VAL A 91 6.94 -65.19 22.84
C VAL A 91 7.10 -65.58 24.30
N THR A 92 6.39 -64.90 25.21
CA THR A 92 6.38 -65.23 26.62
C THR A 92 5.69 -66.58 26.88
N PRO A 93 6.00 -67.29 27.98
CA PRO A 93 5.21 -68.45 28.38
C PRO A 93 3.75 -68.04 28.68
N TRP A 94 2.84 -69.00 28.52
CA TRP A 94 1.43 -68.81 28.89
C TRP A 94 1.29 -68.49 30.37
N ARG A 95 0.51 -67.44 30.69
CA ARG A 95 0.19 -67.01 32.04
C ARG A 95 -1.32 -66.98 32.22
N GLU A 96 -1.79 -67.22 33.43
CA GLU A 96 -3.22 -67.11 33.75
C GLU A 96 -3.63 -65.64 33.85
N ALA A 97 -4.68 -65.26 33.13
CA ALA A 97 -5.30 -63.94 33.17
C ALA A 97 -6.25 -63.85 34.38
N PRO A 98 -6.50 -62.63 34.90
CA PRO A 98 -7.51 -62.44 35.96
C PRO A 98 -8.92 -62.80 35.48
N ASN A 99 -9.83 -63.04 36.42
CA ASN A 99 -11.27 -63.23 36.16
C ASN A 99 -11.91 -61.89 35.75
N GLY A 100 -11.61 -61.40 34.55
CA GLY A 100 -12.03 -60.09 34.03
C GLY A 100 -11.10 -59.56 32.94
N PRO A 101 -11.22 -58.27 32.57
CA PRO A 101 -10.33 -57.66 31.58
C PRO A 101 -8.85 -57.77 31.99
N LEU A 102 -7.99 -58.05 31.03
CA LEU A 102 -6.55 -58.07 31.27
C LEU A 102 -6.01 -56.63 31.14
N GLU A 103 -5.39 -56.12 32.19
CA GLU A 103 -4.59 -54.90 32.13
C GLU A 103 -3.13 -55.26 31.85
N TYR A 104 -2.57 -54.72 30.76
CA TYR A 104 -1.18 -54.97 30.37
C TYR A 104 -0.50 -53.68 29.91
N GLU A 105 0.73 -53.46 30.39
CA GLU A 105 1.54 -52.28 30.06
C GLU A 105 2.71 -52.68 29.15
N PHE A 106 2.81 -52.03 27.99
CA PHE A 106 3.90 -52.26 27.05
C PHE A 106 5.06 -51.29 27.30
N GLY A 107 6.22 -51.82 27.70
CA GLY A 107 7.37 -51.00 28.06
C GLY A 107 8.19 -50.47 26.87
N GLN A 108 8.14 -51.13 25.71
CA GLN A 108 8.90 -50.73 24.52
C GLN A 108 7.96 -50.41 23.34
N ILE A 109 8.45 -49.55 22.45
CA ILE A 109 7.77 -49.18 21.20
C ILE A 109 8.00 -50.31 20.20
N GLY A 110 6.97 -50.71 19.46
CA GLY A 110 7.07 -51.80 18.50
C GLY A 110 5.74 -52.47 18.20
N GLU A 111 5.79 -53.53 17.41
CA GLU A 111 4.64 -54.38 17.12
C GLU A 111 4.62 -55.58 18.07
N TYR A 112 3.47 -55.75 18.71
CA TYR A 112 3.22 -56.82 19.66
C TYR A 112 2.04 -57.66 19.18
N THR A 113 2.12 -58.95 19.49
CA THR A 113 1.04 -59.89 19.29
C THR A 113 0.63 -60.41 20.66
N ILE A 114 -0.59 -60.14 21.08
CA ILE A 114 -1.13 -60.73 22.31
C ILE A 114 -2.14 -61.82 21.95
N GLU A 115 -1.97 -62.98 22.56
CA GLU A 115 -2.81 -64.14 22.30
C GLU A 115 -3.51 -64.59 23.57
N PHE A 116 -4.77 -64.94 23.44
CA PHE A 116 -5.60 -65.44 24.52
C PHE A 116 -6.15 -66.83 24.17
N MET A 117 -6.18 -67.73 25.14
CA MET A 117 -6.84 -69.03 25.03
C MET A 117 -7.55 -69.37 26.33
N VAL A 118 -8.55 -70.25 26.26
CA VAL A 118 -9.29 -70.72 27.43
C VAL A 118 -8.98 -72.19 27.64
N ARG A 119 -8.82 -72.58 28.90
CA ARG A 119 -8.61 -73.96 29.33
C ARG A 119 -9.70 -74.39 30.30
N ASP A 120 -10.28 -75.56 30.07
CA ASP A 120 -11.23 -76.19 31.01
C ASP A 120 -10.54 -77.10 32.05
N GLN A 121 -11.31 -77.80 32.89
CA GLN A 121 -10.77 -78.74 33.89
C GLN A 121 -10.25 -80.05 33.30
N ALA A 122 -10.63 -80.38 32.07
CA ALA A 122 -10.20 -81.56 31.34
C ALA A 122 -8.95 -81.29 30.47
N PHE A 123 -8.39 -80.08 30.54
CA PHE A 123 -7.27 -79.61 29.73
C PHE A 123 -7.57 -79.53 28.23
N ASN A 124 -8.84 -79.29 27.86
CA ASN A 124 -9.16 -78.85 26.51
C ASN A 124 -8.86 -77.36 26.38
N TYR A 125 -8.36 -76.96 25.21
CA TYR A 125 -7.94 -75.59 24.92
C TYR A 125 -8.73 -75.01 23.74
N SER A 126 -9.10 -73.74 23.84
CA SER A 126 -9.66 -73.00 22.71
C SER A 126 -8.59 -72.76 21.63
N GLN A 127 -9.04 -72.46 20.41
CA GLN A 127 -8.15 -71.81 19.43
C GLN A 127 -7.66 -70.46 20.00
N PRO A 128 -6.38 -70.09 19.82
CA PRO A 128 -5.88 -68.80 20.28
C PRO A 128 -6.57 -67.65 19.54
N ALA A 129 -7.10 -66.68 20.29
CA ALA A 129 -7.52 -65.41 19.74
C ALA A 129 -6.35 -64.43 19.78
N THR A 130 -5.91 -63.99 18.61
CA THR A 130 -4.73 -63.15 18.43
C THR A 130 -5.11 -61.71 18.14
N GLN A 131 -4.48 -60.76 18.83
CA GLN A 131 -4.64 -59.32 18.61
C GLN A 131 -3.28 -58.67 18.31
N LEU A 132 -3.21 -57.92 17.21
CA LEU A 132 -2.04 -57.12 16.84
C LEU A 132 -2.11 -55.75 17.51
N ILE A 133 -1.03 -55.36 18.18
CA ILE A 133 -0.91 -54.13 18.96
C ILE A 133 0.33 -53.35 18.49
N THR A 134 0.12 -52.13 18.00
CA THR A 134 1.21 -51.21 17.65
C THR A 134 1.43 -50.23 18.80
N VAL A 135 2.56 -50.35 19.50
CA VAL A 135 2.91 -49.49 20.63
C VAL A 135 3.70 -48.29 20.14
N VAL A 136 3.21 -47.07 20.40
CA VAL A 136 3.84 -45.79 19.99
C VAL A 136 4.33 -44.96 21.18
N PRO A 137 5.32 -44.07 20.98
CA PRO A 137 5.80 -43.20 22.07
C PRO A 137 4.70 -42.28 22.62
N LYS A 138 4.75 -42.02 23.93
CA LYS A 138 3.95 -40.96 24.56
C LYS A 138 4.39 -39.59 24.00
N PRO A 139 3.48 -38.71 23.55
CA PRO A 139 3.86 -37.40 23.04
C PRO A 139 4.52 -36.55 24.13
N ALA A 140 5.56 -35.80 23.76
CA ALA A 140 6.22 -34.87 24.67
C ALA A 140 5.22 -33.79 25.11
N SER A 141 5.10 -33.60 26.41
CA SER A 141 4.20 -32.64 27.05
C SER A 141 4.97 -31.74 28.01
N ILE A 142 4.47 -30.52 28.17
CA ILE A 142 4.99 -29.51 29.10
C ILE A 142 3.83 -29.08 29.99
N ASN A 143 4.08 -28.93 31.29
CA ASN A 143 3.10 -28.41 32.23
C ASN A 143 3.14 -26.88 32.23
N LEU A 144 2.04 -26.24 31.81
CA LEU A 144 1.89 -24.80 31.76
C LEU A 144 0.99 -24.32 32.91
N PRO A 145 1.33 -23.18 33.55
CA PRO A 145 0.44 -22.56 34.52
C PRO A 145 -0.91 -22.21 33.86
N LEU A 146 -2.01 -22.44 34.59
CA LEU A 146 -3.42 -22.35 34.15
C LEU A 146 -3.89 -23.39 33.11
N LEU A 147 -3.05 -23.91 32.23
CA LEU A 147 -3.45 -24.81 31.13
C LEU A 147 -3.16 -26.30 31.40
N GLY A 148 -2.35 -26.62 32.41
CA GLY A 148 -2.00 -28.00 32.75
C GLY A 148 -1.02 -28.62 31.76
N GLU A 149 -1.05 -29.95 31.60
CA GLU A 149 -0.20 -30.66 30.64
C GLU A 149 -0.67 -30.41 29.20
N VAL A 150 0.20 -29.79 28.41
CA VAL A 150 -0.05 -29.47 27.00
C VAL A 150 1.02 -30.11 26.14
N GLU A 151 0.64 -30.69 25.00
CA GLU A 151 1.59 -31.23 24.04
C GLU A 151 2.52 -30.14 23.49
N VAL A 152 3.80 -30.45 23.31
CA VAL A 152 4.82 -29.49 22.83
C VAL A 152 4.41 -28.81 21.53
N ARG A 153 3.76 -29.54 20.60
CA ARG A 153 3.27 -28.97 19.33
C ARG A 153 2.19 -27.91 19.54
N ILE A 154 1.27 -28.15 20.46
CA ILE A 154 0.20 -27.20 20.79
C ILE A 154 0.83 -25.94 21.43
N PHE A 155 1.80 -26.13 22.32
CA PHE A 155 2.53 -25.00 22.92
C PHE A 155 3.27 -24.16 21.87
N GLN A 156 3.97 -24.78 20.92
CA GLN A 156 4.65 -24.07 19.83
C GLN A 156 3.67 -23.22 18.99
N LEU A 157 2.49 -23.76 18.68
CA LEU A 157 1.44 -23.01 17.98
C LEU A 157 0.93 -21.84 18.82
N LEU A 158 0.70 -22.03 20.12
CA LEU A 158 0.29 -20.95 21.02
C LEU A 158 1.32 -19.83 21.09
N VAL A 159 2.61 -20.16 21.15
CA VAL A 159 3.70 -19.17 21.14
C VAL A 159 3.75 -18.44 19.79
N LEU A 160 3.61 -19.17 18.67
CA LEU A 160 3.57 -18.57 17.34
C LEU A 160 2.42 -17.57 17.21
N PHE A 161 1.19 -17.98 17.53
CA PHE A 161 0.01 -17.11 17.45
C PHE A 161 0.08 -15.96 18.46
N GLY A 162 0.57 -16.21 19.67
CA GLY A 162 0.77 -15.18 20.68
C GLY A 162 1.78 -14.13 20.25
N SER A 163 2.90 -14.55 19.64
CA SER A 163 3.90 -13.61 19.12
C SER A 163 3.35 -12.79 17.94
N LEU A 164 2.65 -13.42 17.00
CA LEU A 164 2.06 -12.72 15.86
C LEU A 164 1.04 -11.67 16.32
N ALA A 165 0.18 -12.03 17.28
CA ALA A 165 -0.75 -11.10 17.89
C ALA A 165 -0.02 -9.95 18.59
N PHE A 166 1.01 -10.25 19.40
CA PHE A 166 1.80 -9.24 20.11
C PHE A 166 2.46 -8.24 19.16
N PHE A 167 3.13 -8.71 18.11
CA PHE A 167 3.75 -7.83 17.10
C PHE A 167 2.70 -7.05 16.31
N GLY A 168 1.58 -7.68 15.92
CA GLY A 168 0.47 -7.01 15.24
C GLY A 168 -0.13 -5.87 16.08
N PHE A 169 -0.49 -6.16 17.34
CA PHE A 169 -1.00 -5.14 18.26
C PHE A 169 0.04 -4.06 18.57
N GLY A 170 1.31 -4.43 18.71
CA GLY A 170 2.42 -3.50 18.91
C GLY A 170 2.57 -2.51 17.76
N TYR A 171 2.56 -3.00 16.51
CA TYR A 171 2.64 -2.17 15.31
C TYR A 171 1.43 -1.22 15.20
N VAL A 172 0.21 -1.72 15.35
CA VAL A 172 -1.01 -0.90 15.31
C VAL A 172 -1.00 0.17 16.40
N SER A 173 -0.60 -0.19 17.62
CA SER A 173 -0.51 0.77 18.74
C SER A 173 0.55 1.83 18.48
N TYR A 174 1.70 1.45 17.92
CA TYR A 174 2.77 2.38 17.55
C TYR A 174 2.33 3.37 16.47
N GLU A 175 1.66 2.91 15.40
CA GLU A 175 1.09 3.78 14.36
C GLU A 175 0.09 4.77 14.95
N ILE A 176 -0.85 4.31 15.79
CA ILE A 176 -1.83 5.19 16.44
C ILE A 176 -1.14 6.28 17.29
N ILE A 177 -0.08 5.93 18.03
CA ILE A 177 0.68 6.88 18.86
C ILE A 177 1.41 7.90 18.00
N LEU A 178 2.12 7.46 16.95
CA LEU A 178 2.81 8.36 16.02
C LEU A 178 1.85 9.30 15.33
N HIS A 179 0.70 8.79 14.86
CA HIS A 179 -0.32 9.61 14.22
C HIS A 179 -0.84 10.68 15.19
N ARG A 180 -1.15 10.32 16.45
CA ARG A 180 -1.60 11.29 17.46
C ARG A 180 -0.55 12.37 17.76
N ARG A 181 0.74 11.99 17.85
CA ARG A 181 1.83 12.94 18.05
C ARG A 181 1.96 13.92 16.88
N ARG A 182 2.01 13.42 15.64
CA ARG A 182 2.09 14.26 14.44
C ARG A 182 0.95 15.29 14.37
N VAL A 183 -0.27 14.87 14.70
CA VAL A 183 -1.42 15.77 14.68
C VAL A 183 -1.39 16.79 15.81
N SER A 184 -1.02 16.38 17.02
CA SER A 184 -0.86 17.30 18.15
C SER A 184 0.23 18.34 17.87
N ASP A 185 1.36 17.93 17.31
CA ASP A 185 2.46 18.82 16.94
C ASP A 185 2.06 19.79 15.83
N ALA A 186 1.28 19.32 14.84
CA ALA A 186 0.76 20.17 13.76
C ALA A 186 -0.15 21.29 14.30
N ILE A 187 -1.04 20.98 15.25
CA ILE A 187 -1.92 21.97 15.88
C ILE A 187 -1.10 22.97 16.72
N GLN A 188 -0.12 22.47 17.49
CA GLN A 188 0.73 23.35 18.30
C GLN A 188 1.59 24.29 17.45
N ARG A 189 2.03 23.83 16.28
CA ARG A 189 2.82 24.63 15.33
C ARG A 189 1.95 25.49 14.41
N GLY A 190 0.63 25.37 14.46
CA GLY A 190 -0.28 26.08 13.57
C GLY A 190 -0.09 25.70 12.09
N TYR A 191 0.09 24.41 11.80
CA TYR A 191 0.31 23.93 10.43
C TYR A 191 -0.89 24.26 9.54
N ASN A 192 -0.66 25.12 8.54
CA ASN A 192 -1.63 25.47 7.51
C ASN A 192 -0.96 25.28 6.12
N PRO A 193 -1.43 24.32 5.30
CA PRO A 193 -0.78 24.00 4.03
C PRO A 193 -1.19 24.90 2.85
N TYR A 194 -2.28 25.65 2.98
CA TYR A 194 -2.81 26.44 1.86
C TYR A 194 -2.00 27.72 1.65
N ILE A 195 -1.87 28.14 0.40
CA ILE A 195 -1.11 29.32 0.01
C ILE A 195 -2.00 30.18 -0.88
N SER A 196 -2.24 31.43 -0.47
CA SER A 196 -3.01 32.37 -1.28
C SER A 196 -2.08 33.39 -1.92
N GLY A 197 -2.22 33.58 -3.24
CA GLY A 197 -1.52 34.62 -4.00
C GLY A 197 -0.22 34.17 -4.67
N GLU A 198 0.58 33.34 -4.03
CA GLU A 198 1.82 32.83 -4.62
C GLU A 198 1.61 31.56 -5.48
N PRO A 199 2.39 31.36 -6.56
CA PRO A 199 2.36 30.13 -7.33
C PRO A 199 2.77 28.91 -6.51
N VAL A 200 2.07 27.79 -6.70
CA VAL A 200 2.37 26.54 -5.99
C VAL A 200 3.62 25.88 -6.59
N ARG A 201 4.72 25.90 -5.84
CA ARG A 201 6.00 25.31 -6.26
C ARG A 201 6.14 23.84 -5.86
N LYS A 202 5.43 23.39 -4.82
CA LYS A 202 5.54 22.01 -4.33
C LYS A 202 4.61 21.08 -5.12
N GLU A 203 5.15 19.94 -5.57
CA GLU A 203 4.42 18.93 -6.34
C GLU A 203 3.24 18.32 -5.56
N ASP A 204 3.37 18.18 -4.23
CA ASP A 204 2.34 17.64 -3.34
C ASP A 204 1.09 18.54 -3.20
N MET A 205 1.18 19.78 -3.66
CA MET A 205 0.10 20.76 -3.66
C MET A 205 -0.45 21.05 -5.07
N PHE A 206 -0.07 20.26 -6.09
CA PHE A 206 -0.57 20.39 -7.45
C PHE A 206 -1.76 19.43 -7.70
N PHE A 207 -2.96 20.00 -7.83
CA PHE A 207 -4.22 19.24 -7.97
C PHE A 207 -4.97 19.55 -9.25
N GLY A 208 -5.77 18.59 -9.73
CA GLY A 208 -6.75 18.76 -10.82
C GLY A 208 -6.19 19.15 -12.19
N ARG A 209 -4.87 19.09 -12.38
CA ARG A 209 -4.16 19.56 -13.59
C ARG A 209 -3.17 18.53 -14.15
N GLN A 210 -3.12 17.34 -13.58
CA GLN A 210 -2.21 16.26 -13.99
C GLN A 210 -2.43 15.87 -15.46
N ASP A 211 -3.68 15.65 -15.86
CA ASP A 211 -4.03 15.28 -17.23
C ASP A 211 -3.68 16.39 -18.22
N LEU A 212 -3.90 17.65 -17.81
CA LEU A 212 -3.54 18.82 -18.61
C LEU A 212 -2.02 18.91 -18.79
N LEU A 213 -1.24 18.71 -17.74
CA LEU A 213 0.22 18.69 -17.79
C LEU A 213 0.72 17.58 -18.72
N GLN A 214 0.19 16.37 -18.62
CA GLN A 214 0.54 15.26 -19.51
C GLN A 214 0.19 15.55 -20.98
N ARG A 215 -0.97 16.17 -21.23
CA ARG A 215 -1.37 16.62 -22.57
C ARG A 215 -0.40 17.66 -23.13
N ILE A 216 0.08 18.58 -22.30
CA ILE A 216 1.05 19.59 -22.72
C ILE A 216 2.38 18.92 -23.08
N VAL A 217 2.92 18.06 -22.21
CA VAL A 217 4.17 17.32 -22.46
C VAL A 217 4.10 16.52 -23.77
N SER A 218 3.01 15.80 -24.01
CA SER A 218 2.84 15.03 -25.26
C SER A 218 2.72 15.91 -26.51
N THR A 219 2.22 17.15 -26.39
CA THR A 219 2.04 18.07 -27.53
C THR A 219 3.32 18.87 -27.85
N LEU A 220 4.25 19.00 -26.90
CA LEU A 220 5.47 19.81 -27.00
C LEU A 220 6.51 19.31 -28.01
N HIS A 221 6.41 18.06 -28.45
CA HIS A 221 7.33 17.43 -29.41
C HIS A 221 7.53 18.27 -30.69
N ASN A 222 6.46 18.89 -31.22
CA ASN A 222 6.53 19.62 -32.48
C ASN A 222 5.82 20.99 -32.48
N ASN A 223 5.20 21.38 -31.36
CA ASN A 223 4.37 22.57 -31.31
C ASN A 223 4.75 23.47 -30.12
N SER A 224 4.57 24.77 -30.32
CA SER A 224 4.48 25.72 -29.22
C SER A 224 3.03 25.77 -28.73
N ILE A 225 2.83 26.02 -27.44
CA ILE A 225 1.51 25.95 -26.78
C ILE A 225 1.20 27.27 -26.10
N MET A 226 -0.06 27.70 -26.17
CA MET A 226 -0.56 28.87 -25.44
C MET A 226 -1.61 28.42 -24.46
N ILE A 227 -1.37 28.71 -23.20
CA ILE A 227 -2.29 28.49 -22.09
C ILE A 227 -2.98 29.81 -21.80
N HIS A 228 -4.29 29.87 -22.03
CA HIS A 228 -5.09 31.05 -21.72
C HIS A 228 -6.15 30.73 -20.68
N GLY A 229 -6.56 31.74 -19.91
CA GLY A 229 -7.58 31.59 -18.87
C GLY A 229 -7.51 32.73 -17.88
N GLU A 230 -8.51 32.83 -17.01
CA GLU A 230 -8.66 33.98 -16.11
C GLU A 230 -7.43 34.24 -15.22
N ARG A 231 -7.30 35.46 -14.68
CA ARG A 231 -6.25 35.78 -13.70
C ARG A 231 -6.43 34.88 -12.46
N ARG A 232 -5.32 34.37 -11.92
CA ARG A 232 -5.28 33.49 -10.73
C ARG A 232 -5.96 32.12 -10.88
N ILE A 233 -6.13 31.63 -12.12
CA ILE A 233 -6.64 30.27 -12.39
C ILE A 233 -5.58 29.17 -12.22
N GLY A 234 -4.30 29.55 -11.99
CA GLY A 234 -3.19 28.62 -11.76
C GLY A 234 -2.23 28.45 -12.95
N LYS A 235 -2.18 29.39 -13.90
CA LYS A 235 -1.30 29.31 -15.09
C LYS A 235 0.19 29.26 -14.71
N THR A 236 0.66 30.21 -13.91
CA THR A 236 2.04 30.25 -13.38
C THR A 236 2.41 28.96 -12.65
N THR A 237 1.49 28.45 -11.83
CA THR A 237 1.67 27.16 -11.13
C THR A 237 1.85 26.01 -12.12
N LEU A 238 1.01 25.94 -13.16
CA LEU A 238 1.14 24.93 -14.21
C LEU A 238 2.47 25.03 -14.96
N LEU A 239 2.95 26.24 -15.26
CA LEU A 239 4.26 26.44 -15.91
C LEU A 239 5.41 25.93 -15.03
N TYR A 240 5.41 26.25 -13.73
CA TYR A 240 6.43 25.72 -12.80
C TYR A 240 6.42 24.19 -12.74
N GLN A 241 5.24 23.58 -12.60
CA GLN A 241 5.13 22.13 -12.54
C GLN A 241 5.50 21.47 -13.88
N LEU A 242 5.19 22.12 -15.00
CA LEU A 242 5.63 21.68 -16.32
C LEU A 242 7.16 21.72 -16.45
N GLY A 243 7.82 22.76 -15.95
CA GLY A 243 9.28 22.85 -15.90
C GLY A 243 9.90 21.69 -15.11
N ASN A 244 9.36 21.41 -13.92
CA ASN A 244 9.81 20.27 -13.10
C ASN A 244 9.60 18.93 -13.83
N ALA A 245 8.42 18.73 -14.42
CA ALA A 245 8.11 17.53 -15.17
C ALA A 245 9.04 17.34 -16.37
N LEU A 246 9.29 18.39 -17.16
CA LEU A 246 10.18 18.34 -18.32
C LEU A 246 11.63 17.99 -17.93
N ARG A 247 12.13 18.43 -16.77
CA ARG A 247 13.46 18.05 -16.25
C ARG A 247 13.54 16.58 -15.85
N GLN A 248 12.43 15.99 -15.40
CA GLN A 248 12.38 14.61 -14.90
C GLN A 248 11.98 13.59 -15.98
N VAL A 249 11.24 14.02 -17.00
CA VAL A 249 10.72 13.17 -18.07
C VAL A 249 11.89 12.58 -18.88
N ARG A 250 11.90 11.26 -19.00
CA ARG A 250 12.81 10.53 -19.89
C ARG A 250 12.09 10.24 -21.19
N ASP A 251 12.15 11.20 -22.10
CA ASP A 251 11.61 11.02 -23.44
C ASP A 251 12.53 10.14 -24.30
N ALA A 252 11.96 9.47 -25.31
CA ALA A 252 12.70 8.59 -26.20
C ALA A 252 13.45 9.35 -27.30
N GLU A 253 12.90 10.48 -27.75
CA GLU A 253 13.38 11.25 -28.90
C GLU A 253 14.05 12.55 -28.47
N TYR A 254 13.54 13.22 -27.44
CA TYR A 254 14.02 14.54 -27.05
C TYR A 254 14.68 14.61 -25.67
N TRP A 255 15.58 15.58 -25.53
CA TRP A 255 16.01 16.09 -24.24
C TRP A 255 15.46 17.49 -24.03
N PHE A 256 14.55 17.61 -23.06
CA PHE A 256 13.91 18.89 -22.76
C PHE A 256 14.75 19.71 -21.78
N VAL A 257 15.00 20.96 -22.16
CA VAL A 257 15.62 21.97 -21.30
C VAL A 257 14.59 23.08 -21.06
N PRO A 258 13.88 23.10 -19.93
CA PRO A 258 12.90 24.14 -19.64
C PRO A 258 13.55 25.37 -19.00
N VAL A 259 13.25 26.55 -19.55
CA VAL A 259 13.66 27.87 -19.03
C VAL A 259 12.40 28.65 -18.68
N PHE A 260 12.32 29.16 -17.45
CA PHE A 260 11.20 29.99 -17.00
C PHE A 260 11.53 31.47 -17.24
N ILE A 261 10.58 32.22 -17.80
CA ILE A 261 10.73 33.64 -18.13
C ILE A 261 9.46 34.36 -17.71
N ASP A 262 9.57 35.29 -16.78
CA ASP A 262 8.46 36.17 -16.37
C ASP A 262 8.55 37.49 -17.13
N LEU A 263 7.50 37.82 -17.90
CA LEU A 263 7.46 39.05 -18.69
C LEU A 263 6.81 40.23 -17.94
N GLU A 264 6.35 40.04 -16.70
CA GLU A 264 5.70 41.11 -15.93
C GLU A 264 6.59 42.36 -15.82
N GLY A 265 6.05 43.52 -16.20
CA GLY A 265 6.77 44.81 -16.13
C GLY A 265 7.91 44.97 -17.12
N THR A 266 8.07 44.06 -18.08
CA THR A 266 9.13 44.12 -19.08
C THR A 266 8.84 45.18 -20.15
N SER A 267 9.84 45.98 -20.50
CA SER A 267 9.76 46.96 -21.60
C SER A 267 10.16 46.35 -22.94
N GLU A 268 9.69 46.94 -24.05
CA GLU A 268 10.00 46.48 -25.42
C GLU A 268 11.51 46.32 -25.67
N SER A 269 12.32 47.30 -25.25
CA SER A 269 13.78 47.26 -25.44
C SER A 269 14.47 46.20 -24.60
N ARG A 270 13.85 45.74 -23.51
CA ARG A 270 14.45 44.76 -22.60
C ARG A 270 14.05 43.32 -22.93
N LEU A 271 13.01 43.09 -23.74
CA LEU A 271 12.45 41.77 -24.03
C LEU A 271 13.52 40.72 -24.39
N PHE A 272 14.29 40.94 -25.44
CA PHE A 272 15.30 39.97 -25.89
C PHE A 272 16.44 39.82 -24.89
N HIS A 273 16.80 40.91 -24.22
CA HIS A 273 17.84 40.91 -23.22
C HIS A 273 17.44 40.02 -22.03
N LEU A 274 16.25 40.23 -21.47
CA LEU A 274 15.70 39.43 -20.38
C LEU A 274 15.59 37.95 -20.77
N MET A 275 15.06 37.65 -21.96
CA MET A 275 14.96 36.28 -22.43
C MET A 275 16.34 35.59 -22.48
N MET A 276 17.38 36.27 -22.97
CA MET A 276 18.72 35.69 -23.01
C MET A 276 19.36 35.59 -21.62
N GLU A 277 19.17 36.58 -20.75
CA GLU A 277 19.63 36.54 -19.35
C GLU A 277 19.10 35.29 -18.65
N GLU A 278 17.79 35.03 -18.73
CA GLU A 278 17.16 33.86 -18.09
C GLU A 278 17.62 32.53 -18.72
N ILE A 279 17.79 32.49 -20.04
CA ILE A 279 18.34 31.32 -20.74
C ILE A 279 19.77 31.06 -20.28
N ALA A 280 20.65 32.05 -20.34
CA ALA A 280 22.05 31.93 -19.98
C ALA A 280 22.22 31.55 -18.50
N HIS A 281 21.45 32.19 -17.61
CA HIS A 281 21.43 31.87 -16.19
C HIS A 281 21.01 30.40 -15.96
N THR A 282 19.88 29.97 -16.51
CA THR A 282 19.38 28.60 -16.36
C THR A 282 20.36 27.57 -16.87
N VAL A 283 21.03 27.84 -18.00
CA VAL A 283 22.06 26.94 -18.53
C VAL A 283 23.26 26.95 -17.61
N SER A 284 23.76 28.10 -17.17
CA SER A 284 24.94 28.17 -16.28
C SER A 284 24.78 27.43 -14.94
N GLU A 285 23.55 27.28 -14.44
CA GLU A 285 23.27 26.55 -13.20
C GLU A 285 23.18 25.02 -13.38
N MET A 286 23.30 24.50 -14.61
CA MET A 286 23.25 23.05 -14.83
C MET A 286 24.47 22.34 -14.24
N GLU A 287 24.21 21.19 -13.62
CA GLU A 287 25.26 20.35 -13.06
C GLU A 287 26.21 19.83 -14.16
N ALA A 288 27.50 19.72 -13.85
CA ALA A 288 28.53 19.14 -14.72
C ALA A 288 28.75 19.87 -16.06
N LEU A 289 28.47 21.17 -16.14
CA LEU A 289 28.98 22.02 -17.22
C LEU A 289 30.49 22.21 -17.10
N ASP A 290 31.20 22.09 -18.23
CA ASP A 290 32.63 22.28 -18.28
C ASP A 290 33.03 23.77 -18.20
N GLU A 291 34.27 24.04 -17.82
CA GLU A 291 34.79 25.41 -17.71
C GLU A 291 34.77 26.14 -19.07
N SER A 292 34.87 25.39 -20.18
CA SER A 292 34.79 25.93 -21.54
C SER A 292 33.38 26.39 -21.92
N ALA A 293 32.32 25.69 -21.49
CA ALA A 293 30.95 26.15 -21.64
C ALA A 293 30.70 27.42 -20.82
N HIS A 294 31.18 27.47 -19.57
CA HIS A 294 31.04 28.68 -18.74
C HIS A 294 31.67 29.90 -19.41
N ALA A 295 32.89 29.79 -19.94
CA ALA A 295 33.54 30.88 -20.67
C ALA A 295 32.76 31.30 -21.95
N ARG A 296 32.10 30.36 -22.64
CA ARG A 296 31.23 30.67 -23.78
C ARG A 296 29.94 31.39 -23.37
N LEU A 297 29.38 31.06 -22.21
CA LEU A 297 28.19 31.73 -21.66
C LEU A 297 28.54 33.14 -21.13
N GLU A 298 29.70 33.32 -20.52
CA GLU A 298 30.16 34.63 -20.05
C GLU A 298 30.48 35.59 -21.22
N SER A 299 30.84 35.06 -22.38
CA SER A 299 31.16 35.84 -23.59
C SER A 299 29.96 36.15 -24.49
N LEU A 300 28.74 35.85 -24.06
CA LEU A 300 27.52 36.22 -24.77
C LEU A 300 27.40 37.74 -24.90
N HIS A 301 26.79 38.21 -25.99
CA HIS A 301 26.62 39.64 -26.24
C HIS A 301 25.68 40.28 -25.20
N CYS A 302 24.74 39.51 -24.63
CA CYS A 302 23.85 39.99 -23.56
C CYS A 302 24.64 40.49 -22.34
N SER A 303 25.77 39.86 -22.02
CA SER A 303 26.61 40.24 -20.86
C SER A 303 27.38 41.56 -21.06
N SER A 304 27.45 42.08 -22.29
CA SER A 304 28.31 43.23 -22.63
C SER A 304 27.56 44.41 -23.27
N LEU A 305 26.45 44.16 -23.96
CA LEU A 305 25.66 45.19 -24.62
C LEU A 305 24.58 45.76 -23.70
N GLN A 306 24.19 47.02 -23.91
CA GLN A 306 23.03 47.60 -23.23
C GLN A 306 21.71 47.13 -23.86
N ASP A 307 20.61 47.15 -23.09
CA ASP A 307 19.26 46.76 -23.53
C ASP A 307 18.89 47.29 -24.93
N ARG A 308 19.18 48.57 -25.21
CA ARG A 308 18.83 49.21 -26.49
C ARG A 308 19.67 48.75 -27.68
N GLU A 309 20.85 48.22 -27.42
CA GLU A 309 21.79 47.75 -28.45
C GLU A 309 21.60 46.24 -28.72
N TYR A 310 20.94 45.53 -27.81
CA TYR A 310 20.69 44.10 -27.89
C TYR A 310 19.41 43.79 -28.69
N THR A 311 19.56 43.53 -29.99
CA THR A 311 18.41 43.29 -30.89
C THR A 311 18.14 41.81 -31.13
N ASP A 312 17.13 41.48 -31.96
CA ASP A 312 16.82 40.12 -32.37
C ASP A 312 18.01 39.39 -33.03
N ARG A 313 18.93 40.15 -33.63
CA ARG A 313 20.13 39.61 -34.28
C ARG A 313 21.17 39.12 -33.28
N GLU A 314 21.48 39.94 -32.28
CA GLU A 314 22.39 39.58 -31.18
C GLU A 314 21.79 38.42 -30.38
N PHE A 315 20.49 38.49 -30.08
CA PHE A 315 19.74 37.38 -29.47
C PHE A 315 19.91 36.08 -30.25
N SER A 316 19.72 36.11 -31.57
CA SER A 316 19.86 34.90 -32.40
C SER A 316 21.29 34.34 -32.42
N ARG A 317 22.32 35.20 -32.32
CA ARG A 317 23.72 34.77 -32.24
C ARG A 317 24.01 34.11 -30.91
N ASP A 318 23.60 34.74 -29.81
CA ASP A 318 23.79 34.21 -28.47
C ASP A 318 23.02 32.91 -28.28
N LEU A 319 21.77 32.83 -28.76
CA LEU A 319 20.96 31.61 -28.70
C LEU A 319 21.64 30.45 -29.42
N ARG A 320 22.28 30.71 -30.57
CA ARG A 320 23.04 29.68 -31.28
C ARG A 320 24.24 29.20 -30.46
N THR A 321 24.95 30.09 -29.78
CA THR A 321 26.03 29.72 -28.86
C THR A 321 25.51 28.86 -27.70
N VAL A 322 24.39 29.25 -27.10
CA VAL A 322 23.75 28.48 -26.01
C VAL A 322 23.34 27.09 -26.49
N ILE A 323 22.71 26.98 -27.65
CA ILE A 323 22.33 25.70 -28.25
C ILE A 323 23.56 24.81 -28.46
N GLN A 324 24.66 25.35 -28.97
CA GLN A 324 25.91 24.59 -29.15
C GLN A 324 26.52 24.13 -27.83
N VAL A 325 26.42 24.95 -26.77
CA VAL A 325 26.83 24.56 -25.41
C VAL A 325 25.99 23.39 -24.91
N LEU A 326 24.66 23.50 -25.04
CA LEU A 326 23.73 22.46 -24.62
C LEU A 326 23.92 21.17 -25.42
N GLU A 327 24.04 21.22 -26.75
CA GLU A 327 24.30 20.04 -27.58
C GLU A 327 25.61 19.34 -27.21
N ALA A 328 26.68 20.10 -26.97
CA ALA A 328 27.96 19.55 -26.55
C ALA A 328 27.87 18.88 -25.18
N HIS A 329 27.17 19.50 -24.23
CA HIS A 329 26.92 18.93 -22.91
C HIS A 329 26.02 17.68 -22.99
N GLY A 330 24.91 17.76 -23.72
CA GLY A 330 23.96 16.66 -23.88
C GLY A 330 24.55 15.45 -24.59
N ALA A 331 25.49 15.63 -25.52
CA ALA A 331 26.18 14.54 -26.20
C ALA A 331 26.93 13.60 -25.22
N GLU A 332 27.37 14.11 -24.06
CA GLU A 332 28.04 13.32 -23.04
C GLU A 332 27.08 12.44 -22.21
N TYR A 333 25.84 12.89 -22.00
CA TYR A 333 24.91 12.25 -21.04
C TYR A 333 23.65 11.63 -21.65
N ILE A 334 23.28 12.00 -22.88
CA ILE A 334 21.88 11.89 -23.35
C ILE A 334 21.74 11.07 -24.64
N GLY A 335 22.86 10.62 -25.22
CA GLY A 335 22.89 9.70 -26.36
C GLY A 335 22.37 10.33 -27.66
N ASP A 336 21.54 9.59 -28.39
CA ASP A 336 21.01 9.99 -29.72
C ASP A 336 19.79 10.94 -29.67
N ARG A 337 19.44 11.48 -28.50
CA ARG A 337 18.26 12.35 -28.36
C ARG A 337 18.53 13.76 -28.87
N GLN A 338 17.51 14.39 -29.43
CA GLN A 338 17.59 15.76 -29.92
C GLN A 338 17.34 16.78 -28.80
N LEU A 339 18.16 17.83 -28.75
CA LEU A 339 17.94 18.94 -27.83
C LEU A 339 16.63 19.67 -28.16
N ARG A 340 15.84 19.95 -27.12
CA ARG A 340 14.63 20.77 -27.18
C ARG A 340 14.60 21.78 -26.04
N LEU A 341 15.00 23.02 -26.31
CA LEU A 341 14.89 24.14 -25.38
C LEU A 341 13.44 24.63 -25.32
N ILE A 342 12.81 24.56 -24.15
CA ILE A 342 11.41 24.96 -23.95
C ILE A 342 11.36 26.25 -23.14
N LEU A 343 10.90 27.34 -23.76
CA LEU A 343 10.70 28.62 -23.09
C LEU A 343 9.32 28.66 -22.45
N LEU A 344 9.27 28.65 -21.12
CA LEU A 344 8.06 28.76 -20.30
C LEU A 344 7.85 30.23 -19.96
N MET A 345 7.04 30.93 -20.75
CA MET A 345 6.85 32.37 -20.63
C MET A 345 5.55 32.69 -19.91
N ASP A 346 5.62 33.38 -18.78
CA ASP A 346 4.46 33.88 -18.03
C ASP A 346 4.14 35.34 -18.37
N GLU A 347 2.93 35.78 -18.05
CA GLU A 347 2.44 37.15 -18.30
C GLU A 347 2.66 37.65 -19.74
N MET A 348 2.41 36.75 -20.70
CA MET A 348 2.54 36.99 -22.15
C MET A 348 1.62 38.11 -22.66
N ASP A 349 0.62 38.50 -21.86
CA ASP A 349 -0.27 39.64 -22.15
C ASP A 349 0.53 40.95 -22.35
N THR A 350 1.71 41.07 -21.74
CA THR A 350 2.63 42.20 -21.91
C THR A 350 2.99 42.44 -23.39
N LEU A 351 3.15 41.38 -24.19
CA LEU A 351 3.49 41.50 -25.60
C LEU A 351 2.36 42.09 -26.47
N SER A 352 1.11 42.03 -26.01
CA SER A 352 0.00 42.66 -26.73
C SER A 352 0.14 44.18 -26.80
N GLN A 353 0.84 44.77 -25.82
CA GLN A 353 1.10 46.21 -25.72
C GLN A 353 2.30 46.64 -26.57
N PHE A 354 3.13 45.68 -26.99
CA PHE A 354 4.35 45.96 -27.73
C PHE A 354 4.06 46.24 -29.21
N ASN A 355 4.95 47.00 -29.85
CA ASN A 355 4.94 47.23 -31.28
C ASN A 355 5.03 45.90 -32.07
N HIS A 356 4.26 45.79 -33.15
CA HIS A 356 4.19 44.61 -34.01
C HIS A 356 5.53 44.11 -34.54
N ILE A 357 6.53 45.00 -34.65
CA ILE A 357 7.89 44.61 -35.06
C ILE A 357 8.47 43.55 -34.11
N TYR A 358 8.31 43.72 -32.79
CA TYR A 358 8.82 42.77 -31.80
C TYR A 358 8.08 41.43 -31.87
N GLN A 359 6.76 41.46 -32.10
CA GLN A 359 5.95 40.25 -32.31
C GLN A 359 6.40 39.48 -33.57
N GLN A 360 6.71 40.20 -34.66
CA GLN A 360 7.25 39.60 -35.88
C GLN A 360 8.68 39.04 -35.70
N GLN A 361 9.51 39.69 -34.91
CA GLN A 361 10.86 39.22 -34.58
C GLN A 361 10.80 37.92 -33.76
N LEU A 362 9.97 37.86 -32.71
CA LEU A 362 9.72 36.62 -31.94
C LEU A 362 9.25 35.49 -32.86
N ARG A 363 8.28 35.78 -33.75
CA ARG A 363 7.80 34.80 -34.72
C ARG A 363 8.92 34.22 -35.58
N ARG A 364 9.86 35.04 -36.04
CA ARG A 364 10.99 34.60 -36.87
C ARG A 364 11.89 33.61 -36.11
N ILE A 365 12.21 33.95 -34.85
CA ILE A 365 13.04 33.12 -33.96
C ILE A 365 12.40 31.74 -33.80
N PHE A 366 11.11 31.67 -33.45
CA PHE A 366 10.41 30.41 -33.20
C PHE A 366 10.07 29.61 -34.46
N MET A 367 9.79 30.25 -35.61
CA MET A 367 9.33 29.54 -36.82
C MET A 367 10.43 29.17 -37.81
N ARG A 368 11.51 29.94 -37.88
CA ARG A 368 12.48 29.81 -38.99
C ARG A 368 13.84 29.38 -38.51
N ASP A 369 14.40 30.12 -37.57
CA ASP A 369 15.82 29.98 -37.25
C ASP A 369 16.07 28.82 -36.28
N PHE A 370 15.08 28.50 -35.42
CA PHE A 370 15.25 27.50 -34.35
C PHE A 370 14.05 26.55 -34.14
N ALA A 371 13.12 26.43 -35.10
CA ALA A 371 11.87 25.66 -34.92
C ALA A 371 12.05 24.18 -34.54
N ALA A 372 13.17 23.56 -34.93
CA ALA A 372 13.48 22.18 -34.57
C ALA A 372 13.97 22.02 -33.12
N THR A 373 14.66 23.04 -32.60
CA THR A 373 15.40 22.98 -31.33
C THR A 373 14.72 23.79 -30.21
N VAL A 374 13.91 24.79 -30.55
CA VAL A 374 13.27 25.71 -29.59
C VAL A 374 11.76 25.60 -29.68
N GLY A 375 11.13 25.31 -28.55
CA GLY A 375 9.68 25.38 -28.35
C GLY A 375 9.32 26.40 -27.28
N ALA A 376 8.05 26.77 -27.22
CA ALA A 376 7.56 27.71 -26.21
C ALA A 376 6.22 27.27 -25.63
N VAL A 377 6.04 27.48 -24.32
CA VAL A 377 4.76 27.40 -23.63
C VAL A 377 4.49 28.75 -23.00
N VAL A 378 3.44 29.42 -23.46
CA VAL A 378 3.12 30.79 -23.04
C VAL A 378 1.85 30.82 -22.21
N ALA A 379 1.80 31.64 -21.16
CA ALA A 379 0.62 31.84 -20.34
C ALA A 379 0.11 33.29 -20.43
N GLY A 380 -1.21 33.45 -20.62
CA GLY A 380 -1.88 34.77 -20.68
C GLY A 380 -3.35 34.73 -20.24
N ILE A 381 -3.99 35.89 -20.12
CA ILE A 381 -5.37 36.04 -19.63
C ILE A 381 -6.37 35.77 -20.74
N GLU A 382 -6.28 36.49 -21.85
CA GLU A 382 -7.22 36.35 -22.96
C GLU A 382 -6.56 36.74 -24.28
N ILE A 383 -6.86 35.96 -25.32
CA ILE A 383 -6.53 36.37 -26.68
C ILE A 383 -7.57 37.44 -27.02
N SER A 384 -7.19 38.72 -26.94
CA SER A 384 -7.98 39.77 -27.57
C SER A 384 -8.01 39.48 -29.07
N LYS A 385 -9.10 38.87 -29.53
CA LYS A 385 -9.45 38.69 -30.94
C LYS A 385 -10.04 39.97 -31.52
N GLU A 386 -9.98 41.08 -30.79
CA GLU A 386 -10.30 42.36 -31.38
C GLU A 386 -9.23 42.69 -32.42
N TRP A 387 -9.69 43.39 -33.45
CA TRP A 387 -8.94 43.83 -34.63
C TRP A 387 -8.87 42.80 -35.77
N ASP A 388 -9.86 42.93 -36.67
CA ASP A 388 -9.74 42.64 -38.10
C ASP A 388 -8.40 43.20 -38.66
N ARG A 389 -7.34 42.39 -38.64
CA ARG A 389 -6.02 42.77 -39.16
C ARG A 389 -5.58 41.83 -40.27
N ILE A 390 -4.88 42.41 -41.24
CA ILE A 390 -4.45 41.79 -42.51
C ILE A 390 -3.27 40.82 -42.29
N GLU A 391 -2.53 40.94 -41.19
CA GLU A 391 -1.42 40.05 -40.83
C GLU A 391 -1.88 38.91 -39.92
N SER A 392 -1.37 37.69 -40.15
CA SER A 392 -1.64 36.52 -39.30
C SER A 392 -1.13 36.79 -37.88
N PRO A 393 -2.02 36.86 -36.86
CA PRO A 393 -1.63 37.15 -35.48
C PRO A 393 -0.56 36.20 -34.95
N TRP A 394 0.33 36.71 -34.10
CA TRP A 394 1.39 35.90 -33.49
C TRP A 394 0.85 34.74 -32.64
N PHE A 395 -0.39 34.82 -32.17
CA PHE A 395 -1.05 33.73 -31.44
C PHE A 395 -1.25 32.46 -32.29
N ASN A 396 -1.34 32.59 -33.63
CA ASN A 396 -1.44 31.43 -34.55
C ASN A 396 -0.20 30.53 -34.55
N LEU A 397 0.86 30.93 -33.84
CA LEU A 397 2.06 30.13 -33.61
C LEU A 397 1.84 29.03 -32.58
N PHE A 398 0.80 29.15 -31.77
CA PHE A 398 0.61 28.35 -30.58
C PHE A 398 -0.65 27.49 -30.69
N ASN A 399 -0.54 26.25 -30.23
CA ASN A 399 -1.72 25.44 -29.98
C ASN A 399 -2.41 25.94 -28.71
N GLU A 400 -3.64 26.43 -28.85
CA GLU A 400 -4.41 27.04 -27.76
C GLU A 400 -4.98 25.99 -26.82
N ILE A 401 -4.77 26.19 -25.53
CA ILE A 401 -5.30 25.38 -24.45
C ILE A 401 -5.96 26.31 -23.43
N ALA A 402 -7.28 26.21 -23.33
CA ALA A 402 -8.07 26.94 -22.35
C ALA A 402 -7.98 26.28 -20.97
N MET A 403 -7.49 27.01 -19.97
CA MET A 403 -7.52 26.57 -18.57
C MET A 403 -8.88 26.90 -17.95
N GLN A 404 -9.68 25.86 -17.74
CA GLN A 404 -11.01 25.97 -17.13
C GLN A 404 -10.93 25.97 -15.59
N PRO A 405 -11.93 26.51 -14.87
CA PRO A 405 -12.09 26.28 -13.43
C PRO A 405 -12.09 24.79 -13.08
N PHE A 406 -11.79 24.48 -11.83
CA PHE A 406 -11.79 23.11 -11.34
C PHE A 406 -13.18 22.48 -11.36
N THR A 407 -13.18 21.18 -11.64
CA THR A 407 -14.38 20.37 -11.39
C THR A 407 -14.65 20.32 -9.89
N ARG A 408 -15.87 19.93 -9.51
CA ARG A 408 -16.22 19.79 -8.10
C ARG A 408 -15.31 18.79 -7.39
N GLN A 409 -14.89 17.71 -8.06
CA GLN A 409 -13.98 16.73 -7.47
C GLN A 409 -12.58 17.32 -7.27
N ASP A 410 -12.01 17.98 -8.28
CA ASP A 410 -10.69 18.62 -8.16
C ASP A 410 -10.68 19.69 -7.06
N ALA A 411 -11.79 20.42 -6.90
CA ALA A 411 -11.95 21.42 -5.85
C ALA A 411 -12.01 20.78 -4.46
N VAL A 412 -12.70 19.64 -4.31
CA VAL A 412 -12.70 18.86 -3.07
C VAL A 412 -11.29 18.36 -2.76
N ASP A 413 -10.60 17.80 -3.75
CA ASP A 413 -9.26 17.24 -3.56
C ASP A 413 -8.26 18.32 -3.12
N LEU A 414 -8.29 19.50 -3.77
CA LEU A 414 -7.48 20.66 -3.38
C LEU A 414 -7.73 21.08 -1.93
N ILE A 415 -9.00 21.04 -1.46
CA ILE A 415 -9.33 21.43 -0.09
C ILE A 415 -8.97 20.31 0.89
N VAL A 416 -9.32 19.06 0.61
CA VAL A 416 -9.33 18.01 1.65
C VAL A 416 -7.99 17.29 1.77
N GLU A 417 -7.33 16.98 0.65
CA GLU A 417 -6.10 16.18 0.66
C GLU A 417 -4.93 16.83 1.44
N PRO A 418 -4.64 18.14 1.31
CA PRO A 418 -3.52 18.78 2.04
C PRO A 418 -3.60 18.69 3.56
N VAL A 419 -4.82 18.57 4.11
CA VAL A 419 -5.06 18.50 5.56
C VAL A 419 -5.47 17.10 6.01
N ARG A 420 -5.49 16.12 5.11
CA ARG A 420 -5.91 14.75 5.39
C ARG A 420 -5.06 14.16 6.52
N GLY A 421 -5.75 13.63 7.53
CA GLY A 421 -5.12 13.11 8.74
C GLY A 421 -4.85 14.17 9.82
N TYR A 422 -4.73 15.45 9.47
CA TYR A 422 -4.53 16.54 10.43
C TYR A 422 -5.88 17.11 10.89
N TYR A 423 -6.67 17.59 9.93
CA TYR A 423 -7.95 18.28 10.16
C TYR A 423 -9.07 17.61 9.37
N MET A 424 -10.31 17.91 9.74
CA MET A 424 -11.51 17.43 9.05
C MET A 424 -12.48 18.58 8.82
N TYR A 425 -12.92 18.76 7.57
CA TYR A 425 -14.02 19.64 7.25
C TYR A 425 -15.36 18.99 7.62
N GLU A 426 -16.25 19.77 8.21
CA GLU A 426 -17.67 19.37 8.25
C GLU A 426 -18.27 19.42 6.84
N PRO A 427 -19.20 18.50 6.50
CA PRO A 427 -19.79 18.46 5.17
C PRO A 427 -20.37 19.80 4.73
N ASP A 428 -21.18 20.43 5.59
CA ASP A 428 -21.82 21.71 5.27
C ASP A 428 -20.80 22.84 5.08
N ALA A 429 -19.72 22.83 5.86
CA ALA A 429 -18.64 23.81 5.76
C ALA A 429 -17.87 23.67 4.44
N LEU A 430 -17.59 22.43 4.02
CA LEU A 430 -16.96 22.14 2.74
C LEU A 430 -17.85 22.57 1.57
N GLU A 431 -19.14 22.20 1.60
CA GLU A 431 -20.11 22.59 0.57
C GLU A 431 -20.20 24.10 0.42
N PHE A 432 -20.23 24.84 1.53
CA PHE A 432 -20.24 26.30 1.49
C PHE A 432 -19.02 26.87 0.75
N ILE A 433 -17.81 26.33 0.98
CA ILE A 433 -16.61 26.79 0.27
C ILE A 433 -16.75 26.51 -1.23
N LEU A 434 -17.21 25.32 -1.61
CA LEU A 434 -17.35 24.93 -3.01
C LEU A 434 -18.35 25.82 -3.75
N ASP A 435 -19.51 26.04 -3.16
CA ASP A 435 -20.59 26.86 -3.73
C ASP A 435 -20.18 28.34 -3.88
N ASN A 436 -19.31 28.84 -3.02
CA ASN A 436 -18.87 30.24 -3.03
C ASN A 436 -17.53 30.47 -3.75
N SER A 437 -16.91 29.43 -4.30
CA SER A 437 -15.60 29.53 -4.97
C SER A 437 -15.66 29.42 -6.50
N ASP A 438 -16.79 29.00 -7.08
CA ASP A 438 -16.98 28.80 -8.53
C ASP A 438 -15.91 27.89 -9.17
N GLY A 439 -15.34 26.95 -8.41
CA GLY A 439 -14.22 26.10 -8.85
C GLY A 439 -12.91 26.86 -9.11
N ARG A 440 -12.77 28.12 -8.68
CA ARG A 440 -11.56 28.92 -8.91
C ARG A 440 -10.48 28.57 -7.88
N PRO A 441 -9.29 28.09 -8.28
CA PRO A 441 -8.26 27.62 -7.35
C PRO A 441 -7.83 28.67 -6.31
N TYR A 442 -7.66 29.93 -6.74
CA TYR A 442 -7.32 31.02 -5.83
C TYR A 442 -8.39 31.24 -4.74
N ARG A 443 -9.67 31.23 -5.09
CA ARG A 443 -10.76 31.40 -4.11
C ARG A 443 -10.81 30.21 -3.15
N LEU A 444 -10.71 28.99 -3.67
CA LEU A 444 -10.69 27.76 -2.86
C LEU A 444 -9.56 27.80 -1.83
N GLN A 445 -8.33 28.14 -2.26
CA GLN A 445 -7.19 28.25 -1.34
C GLN A 445 -7.34 29.39 -0.35
N GLN A 446 -7.91 30.53 -0.76
CA GLN A 446 -8.16 31.65 0.15
C GLN A 446 -9.16 31.28 1.25
N TYR A 447 -10.29 30.65 0.91
CA TYR A 447 -11.24 30.14 1.90
C TYR A 447 -10.59 29.12 2.84
N ALA A 448 -9.87 28.15 2.29
CA ALA A 448 -9.25 27.09 3.07
C ALA A 448 -8.17 27.64 4.03
N LEU A 449 -7.35 28.58 3.54
CA LEU A 449 -6.33 29.28 4.33
C LEU A 449 -6.95 29.99 5.54
N GLU A 450 -7.97 30.81 5.30
CA GLU A 450 -8.60 31.61 6.36
C GLU A 450 -9.40 30.74 7.32
N ALA A 451 -10.16 29.76 6.82
CA ALA A 451 -10.95 28.85 7.65
C ALA A 451 -10.05 27.98 8.56
N VAL A 452 -8.95 27.45 8.04
CA VAL A 452 -7.98 26.71 8.87
C VAL A 452 -7.29 27.63 9.86
N THR A 453 -6.92 28.85 9.48
CA THR A 453 -6.31 29.83 10.40
C THR A 453 -7.26 30.17 11.54
N HIS A 454 -8.55 30.39 11.26
CA HIS A 454 -9.57 30.64 12.28
C HIS A 454 -9.76 29.43 13.21
N MET A 455 -9.85 28.23 12.65
CA MET A 455 -9.96 26.98 13.41
C MET A 455 -8.74 26.73 14.32
N LEU A 456 -7.53 27.06 13.85
CA LEU A 456 -6.28 26.94 14.61
C LEU A 456 -6.19 27.92 15.79
N LYS A 457 -6.74 29.14 15.68
CA LYS A 457 -6.84 30.09 16.81
C LYS A 457 -7.60 29.48 17.98
N GLU A 458 -8.63 28.70 17.67
CA GLU A 458 -9.45 27.97 18.65
C GLU A 458 -8.87 26.60 19.04
N LYS A 459 -7.67 26.24 18.54
CA LYS A 459 -6.97 24.96 18.79
C LYS A 459 -7.83 23.72 18.54
N ARG A 460 -8.72 23.79 17.56
CA ARG A 460 -9.60 22.69 17.18
C ARG A 460 -8.94 21.81 16.11
N ARG A 461 -9.66 20.77 15.69
CA ARG A 461 -9.28 19.85 14.59
C ARG A 461 -10.35 19.72 13.51
N ARG A 462 -11.55 20.23 13.82
CA ARG A 462 -12.70 20.19 12.94
C ARG A 462 -12.97 21.61 12.48
N ILE A 463 -13.00 21.78 11.17
CA ILE A 463 -13.28 23.03 10.49
C ILE A 463 -14.79 23.06 10.31
N THR A 464 -15.41 24.01 10.99
CA THR A 464 -16.87 24.12 11.12
C THR A 464 -17.40 25.24 10.26
N MET A 465 -18.74 25.31 10.12
CA MET A 465 -19.38 26.42 9.41
C MET A 465 -18.98 27.80 9.97
N VAL A 466 -18.76 27.92 11.28
CA VAL A 466 -18.35 29.18 11.91
C VAL A 466 -17.01 29.67 11.37
N ASP A 467 -16.06 28.75 11.15
CA ASP A 467 -14.73 29.07 10.62
C ASP A 467 -14.81 29.56 9.17
N VAL A 468 -15.66 28.91 8.37
CA VAL A 468 -15.86 29.24 6.96
C VAL A 468 -16.63 30.55 6.79
N LEU A 469 -17.63 30.82 7.63
CA LEU A 469 -18.35 32.10 7.61
C LEU A 469 -17.46 33.26 8.04
N ALA A 470 -16.57 33.05 9.03
CA ALA A 470 -15.56 34.04 9.39
C ALA A 470 -14.60 34.33 8.22
N ALA A 471 -14.12 33.28 7.54
CA ALA A 471 -13.32 33.41 6.33
C ALA A 471 -14.08 34.17 5.23
N HIS A 472 -15.36 33.86 5.01
CA HIS A 472 -16.19 34.53 4.02
C HIS A 472 -16.32 36.04 4.28
N ALA A 473 -16.59 36.42 5.52
CA ALA A 473 -16.69 37.83 5.91
C ALA A 473 -15.37 38.59 5.63
N GLN A 474 -14.24 38.01 6.02
CA GLN A 474 -12.92 38.61 5.80
C GLN A 474 -12.57 38.74 4.30
N ILE A 475 -12.93 37.74 3.49
CA ILE A 475 -12.73 37.78 2.03
C ILE A 475 -13.59 38.88 1.40
N GLN A 476 -14.84 39.06 1.85
CA GLN A 476 -15.71 40.12 1.35
C GLN A 476 -15.20 41.52 1.73
N GLU A 477 -14.73 41.72 2.96
CA GLU A 477 -14.15 42.98 3.42
C GLU A 477 -12.91 43.35 2.57
N THR A 478 -12.01 42.39 2.35
CA THR A 478 -10.83 42.58 1.50
C THR A 478 -11.22 42.99 0.07
N PHE A 479 -12.29 42.39 -0.47
CA PHE A 479 -12.80 42.72 -1.80
C PHE A 479 -13.37 44.14 -1.86
N GLN A 480 -14.08 44.58 -0.81
CA GLN A 480 -14.65 45.93 -0.71
C GLN A 480 -13.57 47.01 -0.53
N GLU A 481 -12.51 46.74 0.24
CA GLU A 481 -11.36 47.64 0.40
C GLU A 481 -10.54 47.77 -0.90
N THR A 482 -10.36 46.67 -1.64
CA THR A 482 -9.68 46.69 -2.94
C THR A 482 -10.52 47.44 -3.99
N ALA A 483 -11.84 47.31 -3.97
CA ALA A 483 -12.75 48.01 -4.87
C ALA A 483 -12.86 49.51 -4.54
N SER A 484 -12.80 49.89 -3.26
CA SER A 484 -12.87 51.30 -2.84
C SER A 484 -11.55 52.05 -3.02
N SER A 485 -10.39 51.38 -2.90
CA SER A 485 -9.07 51.95 -3.21
C SER A 485 -8.81 52.13 -4.71
N THR A 486 -9.32 51.24 -5.56
CA THR A 486 -9.30 51.41 -7.03
C THR A 486 -10.27 52.50 -7.49
N ALA A 487 -11.40 52.71 -6.80
CA ALA A 487 -12.31 53.81 -7.09
C ALA A 487 -11.78 55.20 -6.66
N THR A 488 -10.84 55.28 -5.72
CA THR A 488 -10.21 56.55 -5.29
C THR A 488 -8.92 56.88 -6.03
N SER A 489 -8.42 56.02 -6.93
CA SER A 489 -7.19 56.20 -7.71
C SER A 489 -7.40 56.23 -9.24
N GLY A 490 -8.61 56.54 -9.71
CA GLY A 490 -8.91 56.92 -11.11
C GLY A 490 -9.00 58.45 -11.28
N PRO A 491 -8.66 59.02 -12.46
CA PRO A 491 -8.28 60.42 -12.60
C PRO A 491 -9.48 61.36 -12.48
N ALA A 492 -9.67 61.94 -11.31
CA ALA A 492 -10.57 63.06 -11.08
C ALA A 492 -9.76 64.32 -10.71
N ALA A 493 -8.82 64.72 -11.55
CA ALA A 493 -8.12 66.00 -11.41
C ALA A 493 -7.41 66.43 -12.71
N GLU A 494 -8.14 66.60 -13.82
CA GLU A 494 -7.69 67.46 -14.93
C GLU A 494 -8.83 67.77 -15.93
N MET A 495 -9.93 68.35 -15.45
CA MET A 495 -10.86 69.12 -16.28
C MET A 495 -11.39 70.33 -15.50
N HIS A 496 -10.48 71.23 -15.15
CA HIS A 496 -10.80 72.61 -14.79
C HIS A 496 -9.58 73.48 -15.10
N ASN A 497 -9.44 73.90 -16.37
CA ASN A 497 -8.74 75.13 -16.77
C ASN A 497 -8.71 75.30 -18.30
N ILE A 498 -9.88 75.37 -18.96
CA ILE A 498 -9.98 76.02 -20.28
C ILE A 498 -11.35 76.69 -20.39
N THR A 499 -11.56 77.81 -19.69
CA THR A 499 -12.53 78.87 -20.05
C THR A 499 -12.34 80.06 -19.11
N ALA A 500 -11.30 80.87 -19.36
CA ALA A 500 -11.25 82.28 -18.95
C ALA A 500 -9.98 82.91 -19.56
N ASP A 501 -10.03 83.27 -20.83
CA ASP A 501 -9.23 84.37 -21.39
C ASP A 501 -9.81 84.76 -22.76
N LEU A 502 -10.89 85.51 -22.70
CA LEU A 502 -11.41 86.33 -23.79
C LEU A 502 -12.19 87.47 -23.13
N ASN A 503 -11.47 88.48 -22.64
CA ASN A 503 -11.91 89.87 -22.64
C ASN A 503 -10.79 90.83 -22.21
N VAL A 504 -10.68 91.90 -22.99
CA VAL A 504 -9.95 93.17 -22.74
C VAL A 504 -8.47 93.22 -23.15
N ALA A 505 -8.20 93.52 -24.42
CA ALA A 505 -7.67 94.81 -24.90
C ALA A 505 -7.20 94.71 -26.35
#